data_AF-X5GKK7-F1
#
_entry.id   AF-X5GKK7-F1
#
_cell.length_a   1.000
_cell.length_b   1.000
_cell.length_c   1.000
_cell.angle_alpha   90.00
_cell.angle_beta   90.00
_cell.angle_gamma   90.00
#
_symmetry.space_group_name_H-M   'P 1'
#
loop_
_entity.id
_entity.type
_entity.pdbx_description
1 polymer ?
#
loop_
_entity_poly.entity_id
_entity_poly.type
_entity_poly.pdbx_seq_one_letter_code
_entity_poly.pdbx_strand_id
1 'polypeptide(L)'
;MDIIPQLDVTSYPSQLFWFFLSFGVLYLVLSRNILPKIENVIKKRYTITTGAINYVQNNLNLAQDELSKQLFSLDEAKAEANRIISSALQEVKNTNADLMTMLDEEIQKMSSMADEHMYNLKCQTEQELIDLTCEIALTYYNKILGSEYADKNKLRDITTRLYREKT
;
A
#
# COMPACT_ATOMS: atom_id res chain seq x y z
N MET A 1 -81.92 -4.73 -85.01
CA MET A 1 -81.46 -5.41 -83.78
C MET A 1 -81.00 -4.30 -82.88
N ASP A 2 -81.90 -3.83 -82.01
CA ASP A 2 -81.64 -2.68 -81.16
C ASP A 2 -80.51 -3.01 -80.20
N ILE A 3 -79.40 -2.30 -80.35
CA ILE A 3 -78.24 -2.41 -79.49
C ILE A 3 -78.74 -1.96 -78.11
N ILE A 4 -78.70 -2.86 -77.14
CA ILE A 4 -79.11 -2.54 -75.76
C ILE A 4 -78.28 -1.29 -75.37
N PRO A 5 -78.90 -0.17 -74.93
CA PRO A 5 -78.22 1.10 -74.72
C PRO A 5 -77.05 1.04 -73.72
N GLN A 6 -76.91 -0.06 -72.98
CA GLN A 6 -75.81 -0.36 -72.06
C GLN A 6 -74.56 -0.97 -72.75
N LEU A 7 -74.65 -1.42 -74.01
CA LEU A 7 -73.55 -1.99 -74.78
C LEU A 7 -73.18 -1.12 -76.00
N ASP A 8 -73.50 0.17 -75.96
CA ASP A 8 -73.07 1.12 -76.97
C ASP A 8 -71.57 1.44 -76.81
N VAL A 9 -70.74 0.68 -77.53
CA VAL A 9 -69.28 0.75 -77.51
C VAL A 9 -68.70 2.06 -78.05
N THR A 10 -69.52 2.93 -78.64
CA THR A 10 -69.07 4.19 -79.24
C THR A 10 -68.55 5.20 -78.21
N SER A 11 -68.99 5.11 -76.95
CA SER A 11 -68.57 6.02 -75.87
C SER A 11 -67.36 5.53 -75.05
N TYR A 12 -67.01 4.24 -75.13
CA TYR A 12 -65.89 3.66 -74.36
C TYR A 12 -64.51 4.27 -74.68
N PRO A 13 -64.17 4.62 -75.93
CA PRO A 13 -62.88 5.24 -76.24
C PRO A 13 -62.66 6.58 -75.52
N SER A 14 -63.70 7.41 -75.38
CA SER A 14 -63.61 8.69 -74.67
C SER A 14 -63.43 8.50 -73.17
N GLN A 15 -64.16 7.54 -72.57
CA GLN A 15 -64.01 7.19 -71.16
C GLN A 15 -62.59 6.68 -70.85
N LEU A 16 -62.03 5.83 -71.72
CA LEU A 16 -60.65 5.37 -71.60
C LEU A 16 -59.63 6.51 -71.72
N PHE A 17 -59.83 7.45 -72.65
CA PHE A 17 -58.95 8.62 -72.77
C PHE A 17 -58.92 9.43 -71.46
N TRP A 18 -60.07 9.77 -70.90
CA TRP A 18 -60.16 10.52 -69.64
C TRP A 18 -59.65 9.71 -68.43
N PHE A 19 -59.85 8.39 -68.44
CA PHE A 19 -59.28 7.50 -67.43
C PHE A 19 -57.75 7.56 -67.45
N PHE A 20 -57.11 7.38 -68.62
CA PHE A 20 -55.65 7.47 -68.73
C PHE A 20 -55.13 8.87 -68.42
N LEU A 21 -55.86 9.92 -68.81
CA LEU A 21 -55.46 11.29 -68.53
C LEU A 21 -55.51 11.59 -67.02
N SER A 22 -56.61 11.25 -66.35
CA SER A 22 -56.77 11.44 -64.91
C SER A 22 -55.80 10.57 -64.10
N PHE A 23 -55.62 9.31 -64.49
CA PHE A 23 -54.66 8.41 -63.88
C PHE A 23 -53.22 8.88 -64.10
N GLY A 24 -52.88 9.39 -65.28
CA GLY A 24 -51.57 9.96 -65.58
C GLY A 24 -51.27 11.19 -64.73
N VAL A 25 -52.23 12.11 -64.59
CA VAL A 25 -52.09 13.27 -63.69
C VAL A 25 -51.91 12.82 -62.24
N LEU A 26 -52.72 11.88 -61.76
CA LEU A 26 -52.59 11.33 -60.41
C LEU A 26 -51.22 10.66 -60.18
N TYR A 27 -50.76 9.85 -61.13
CA TYR A 27 -49.47 9.18 -61.08
C TYR A 27 -48.32 10.19 -60.98
N LEU A 28 -48.34 11.26 -61.78
CA LEU A 28 -47.34 12.31 -61.71
C LEU A 28 -47.34 13.02 -60.35
N VAL A 29 -48.51 13.30 -59.79
CA VAL A 29 -48.63 13.90 -58.44
C VAL A 29 -48.07 12.95 -57.38
N LEU A 30 -48.41 11.66 -57.41
CA LEU A 30 -47.88 10.66 -56.49
C LEU A 30 -46.35 10.55 -56.59
N SER A 31 -45.86 10.35 -57.81
CA SER A 31 -44.45 10.14 -58.12
C SER A 31 -43.60 11.34 -57.74
N ARG A 32 -44.03 12.56 -58.08
CA ARG A 32 -43.22 13.77 -57.82
C ARG A 32 -43.41 14.38 -56.44
N ASN A 33 -44.57 14.22 -55.78
CA ASN A 33 -44.83 14.95 -54.52
C ASN A 33 -44.97 14.03 -53.32
N ILE A 34 -45.67 12.90 -53.43
CA ILE A 34 -46.06 12.10 -52.26
C ILE A 34 -44.99 11.07 -51.91
N LEU A 35 -44.49 10.32 -52.90
CA LEU A 35 -43.40 9.36 -52.70
C LEU A 35 -42.14 10.00 -52.08
N PRO A 36 -41.59 11.12 -52.60
CA PRO A 36 -40.38 11.71 -52.03
C PRO A 36 -40.60 12.23 -50.60
N LYS A 37 -41.80 12.67 -50.25
CA LYS A 37 -42.12 13.09 -48.88
C LYS A 37 -42.08 11.91 -47.91
N ILE A 38 -42.67 10.77 -48.29
CA ILE A 38 -42.66 9.56 -47.46
C ILE A 38 -41.23 9.02 -47.31
N GLU A 39 -40.47 8.98 -48.41
CA GLU A 39 -39.08 8.54 -48.40
C GLU A 39 -38.22 9.39 -47.47
N ASN A 40 -38.36 10.72 -47.52
CA ASN A 40 -37.65 11.64 -46.64
C ASN A 40 -37.97 11.40 -45.16
N VAL A 41 -39.23 11.11 -44.82
CA VAL A 41 -39.62 10.82 -43.43
C VAL A 41 -38.99 9.51 -42.94
N ILE A 42 -39.03 8.47 -43.78
CA ILE A 42 -38.43 7.16 -43.46
C ILE A 42 -36.91 7.30 -43.28
N LYS A 43 -36.23 7.95 -44.24
CA LYS A 43 -34.79 8.23 -44.17
C LYS A 43 -34.44 9.02 -42.93
N LYS A 44 -35.17 10.10 -42.61
CA LYS A 44 -34.92 10.92 -41.42
C LYS A 44 -35.00 10.10 -40.14
N ARG A 45 -36.05 9.28 -39.98
CA ARG A 45 -36.19 8.41 -38.80
C ARG A 45 -35.07 7.38 -38.73
N TYR A 46 -34.75 6.74 -39.85
CA TYR A 46 -33.67 5.77 -39.92
C TYR A 46 -32.33 6.39 -39.51
N THR A 47 -31.97 7.55 -40.08
CA THR A 47 -30.74 8.26 -39.75
C THR A 47 -30.68 8.68 -38.28
N ILE A 48 -31.79 9.14 -37.69
CA ILE A 48 -31.84 9.48 -36.27
C ILE A 48 -31.60 8.23 -35.41
N THR A 49 -32.29 7.12 -35.69
CA THR A 49 -32.15 5.89 -34.91
C THR A 49 -30.73 5.32 -35.02
N THR A 50 -30.20 5.19 -36.24
CA THR A 50 -28.83 4.70 -36.46
C THR A 50 -27.80 5.62 -35.85
N GLY A 51 -27.99 6.95 -35.97
CA GLY A 51 -27.13 7.94 -35.32
C GLY A 51 -27.13 7.81 -33.80
N ALA A 52 -28.30 7.63 -33.18
CA ALA A 52 -28.42 7.42 -31.74
C ALA A 52 -27.74 6.12 -31.29
N ILE A 53 -27.93 5.01 -32.03
CA ILE A 53 -27.26 3.73 -31.74
C ILE A 53 -25.73 3.89 -31.82
N ASN A 54 -25.23 4.49 -32.89
CA ASN A 54 -23.79 4.71 -33.07
C ASN A 54 -23.22 5.62 -31.98
N TYR A 55 -23.96 6.68 -31.60
CA TYR A 55 -23.58 7.56 -30.51
C TYR A 55 -23.48 6.79 -29.19
N VAL A 56 -24.50 6.01 -28.83
CA VAL A 56 -24.49 5.19 -27.61
C VAL A 56 -23.33 4.19 -27.63
N GLN A 57 -23.12 3.49 -28.73
CA GLN A 57 -22.03 2.52 -28.86
C GLN A 57 -20.65 3.17 -28.73
N ASN A 58 -20.45 4.34 -29.33
CA ASN A 58 -19.21 5.09 -29.19
C ASN A 58 -18.98 5.54 -27.74
N ASN A 59 -20.02 6.04 -27.06
CA ASN A 59 -19.90 6.42 -25.65
C ASN A 59 -19.62 5.22 -24.74
N LEU A 60 -20.23 4.07 -25.00
CA LEU A 60 -19.94 2.84 -24.26
C LEU A 60 -18.50 2.39 -24.45
N ASN A 61 -17.99 2.43 -25.69
CA ASN A 61 -16.60 2.10 -25.98
C ASN A 61 -15.62 3.06 -25.28
N LEU A 62 -15.88 4.37 -25.32
CA LEU A 62 -15.06 5.36 -24.61
C LEU A 62 -15.10 5.16 -23.10
N ALA A 63 -16.27 4.89 -22.52
CA ALA A 63 -16.41 4.62 -21.10
C ALA A 63 -15.67 3.33 -20.69
N GLN A 64 -15.69 2.30 -21.55
CA GLN A 64 -14.99 1.05 -21.28
C GLN A 64 -13.46 1.18 -21.40
N ASP A 65 -12.97 1.96 -22.37
CA ASP A 65 -11.53 2.28 -22.49
C ASP A 65 -11.05 3.08 -21.28
N GLU A 66 -11.80 4.09 -20.86
CA GLU A 66 -11.49 4.90 -19.68
C GLU A 66 -11.52 4.05 -18.39
N LEU A 67 -12.53 3.18 -18.24
CA LEU A 67 -12.60 2.25 -17.12
C LEU A 67 -11.39 1.30 -17.10
N SER A 68 -10.99 0.79 -18.26
CA SER A 68 -9.81 -0.08 -18.36
C SER A 68 -8.53 0.63 -17.94
N LYS A 69 -8.36 1.90 -18.34
CA LYS A 69 -7.22 2.72 -17.92
C LYS A 69 -7.21 2.97 -16.42
N GLN A 70 -8.37 3.31 -15.84
CA GLN A 70 -8.49 3.52 -14.39
C GLN A 70 -8.21 2.24 -13.61
N LEU A 71 -8.70 1.09 -14.08
CA LEU A 71 -8.40 -0.20 -13.46
C LEU A 71 -6.92 -0.54 -13.52
N PHE A 72 -6.26 -0.27 -14.65
CA PHE A 72 -4.82 -0.46 -14.79
C PHE A 72 -4.04 0.44 -13.81
N SER A 73 -4.34 1.74 -13.76
CA SER A 73 -3.70 2.67 -12.82
C SER A 73 -3.94 2.31 -11.36
N LEU A 74 -5.12 1.76 -11.03
CA LEU A 74 -5.45 1.29 -9.69
C LEU A 74 -4.65 0.03 -9.32
N ASP A 75 -4.44 -0.88 -10.26
CA ASP A 75 -3.61 -2.06 -10.04
C ASP A 75 -2.13 -1.68 -9.86
N GLU A 76 -1.63 -0.77 -10.69
CA GLU A 76 -0.27 -0.22 -10.57
C GLU A 76 -0.06 0.48 -9.22
N ALA A 77 -1.00 1.32 -8.80
CA ALA A 77 -0.94 1.99 -7.51
C ALA A 77 -0.96 1.00 -6.33
N LYS A 78 -1.74 -0.08 -6.42
CA LYS A 78 -1.75 -1.15 -5.42
C LYS A 78 -0.43 -1.90 -5.39
N ALA A 79 0.14 -2.23 -6.55
CA ALA A 79 1.43 -2.90 -6.64
C ALA A 79 2.54 -2.04 -6.01
N GLU A 80 2.54 -0.74 -6.31
CA GLU A 80 3.51 0.20 -5.76
C GLU A 80 3.33 0.38 -4.24
N ALA A 81 2.09 0.50 -3.74
CA ALA A 81 1.82 0.55 -2.31
C ALA A 81 2.34 -0.71 -1.60
N ASN A 82 2.10 -1.89 -2.15
CA ASN A 82 2.61 -3.16 -1.60
C ASN A 82 4.14 -3.22 -1.62
N ARG A 83 4.79 -2.68 -2.66
CA ARG A 83 6.25 -2.57 -2.76
C ARG A 83 6.79 -1.66 -1.65
N ILE A 84 6.19 -0.50 -1.45
CA ILE A 84 6.58 0.46 -0.40
C ILE A 84 6.41 -0.18 0.99
N ILE A 85 5.26 -0.81 1.26
CA ILE A 85 5.01 -1.49 2.54
C ILE A 85 6.04 -2.59 2.79
N SER A 86 6.32 -3.40 1.77
CA SER A 86 7.31 -4.50 1.89
C SER A 86 8.72 -3.96 2.14
N SER A 87 9.11 -2.89 1.43
CA SER A 87 10.40 -2.22 1.61
C SER A 87 10.54 -1.62 3.01
N ALA A 88 9.52 -0.89 3.47
CA ALA A 88 9.51 -0.29 4.82
C ALA A 88 9.56 -1.37 5.91
N LEU A 89 8.82 -2.48 5.74
CA LEU A 89 8.87 -3.59 6.69
C LEU A 89 10.26 -4.25 6.71
N GLN A 90 10.92 -4.37 5.57
CA GLN A 90 12.27 -4.90 5.49
C GLN A 90 13.29 -3.96 6.15
N GLU A 91 13.17 -2.65 5.91
CA GLU A 91 14.01 -1.64 6.52
C GLU A 91 13.87 -1.66 8.05
N VAL A 92 12.64 -1.66 8.56
CA VAL A 92 12.36 -1.77 10.01
C VAL A 92 12.97 -3.04 10.60
N LYS A 93 12.86 -4.19 9.91
CA LYS A 93 13.49 -5.44 10.36
C LYS A 93 15.01 -5.34 10.44
N ASN A 94 15.64 -4.75 9.43
CA ASN A 94 17.09 -4.57 9.39
C ASN A 94 17.54 -3.61 10.51
N THR A 95 16.91 -2.44 10.63
CA THR A 95 17.22 -1.48 11.69
C THR A 95 17.01 -2.09 13.08
N ASN A 96 15.96 -2.90 13.28
CA ASN A 96 15.76 -3.57 14.54
C ASN A 96 16.84 -4.61 14.83
N ALA A 97 17.30 -5.36 13.82
CA ALA A 97 18.42 -6.29 13.97
C ALA A 97 19.72 -5.56 14.36
N ASP A 98 20.02 -4.45 13.69
CA ASP A 98 21.20 -3.62 13.99
C ASP A 98 21.12 -3.05 15.41
N LEU A 99 19.95 -2.56 15.84
CA LEU A 99 19.71 -2.08 17.20
C LEU A 99 19.86 -3.17 18.25
N MET A 100 19.40 -4.39 17.98
CA MET A 100 19.60 -5.52 18.88
C MET A 100 21.08 -5.86 19.02
N THR A 101 21.85 -5.88 17.92
CA THR A 101 23.31 -6.11 17.99
C THR A 101 24.03 -5.04 18.79
N MET A 102 23.73 -3.76 18.54
CA MET A 102 24.32 -2.65 19.33
C MET A 102 23.95 -2.73 20.81
N LEU A 103 22.70 -3.11 21.12
CA LEU A 103 22.24 -3.28 22.49
C LEU A 103 22.98 -4.43 23.18
N ASP A 104 23.15 -5.58 22.50
CA ASP A 104 23.89 -6.73 23.03
C ASP A 104 25.37 -6.37 23.30
N GLU A 105 26.01 -5.62 22.41
CA GLU A 105 27.37 -5.12 22.61
C GLU A 105 27.49 -4.21 23.84
N GLU A 106 26.55 -3.26 24.01
CA GLU A 106 26.55 -2.35 25.15
C GLU A 106 26.25 -3.09 26.46
N ILE A 107 25.33 -4.07 26.46
CA ILE A 107 25.07 -4.93 27.62
C ILE A 107 26.32 -5.72 27.99
N GLN A 108 27.02 -6.31 27.01
CA GLN A 108 28.25 -7.06 27.26
C GLN A 108 29.35 -6.17 27.86
N LYS A 109 29.51 -4.96 27.31
CA LYS A 109 30.46 -3.97 27.84
C LYS A 109 30.11 -3.56 29.28
N MET A 110 28.85 -3.27 29.54
CA MET A 110 28.39 -2.89 30.88
C MET A 110 28.55 -4.05 31.89
N SER A 111 28.32 -5.30 31.46
CA SER A 111 28.60 -6.48 32.28
C SER A 111 30.09 -6.59 32.60
N SER A 112 30.97 -6.43 31.61
CA SER A 112 32.42 -6.47 31.82
C SER A 112 32.91 -5.36 32.77
N MET A 113 32.36 -4.15 32.65
CA MET A 113 32.67 -3.04 33.56
C MET A 113 32.18 -3.32 34.99
N ALA A 114 31.00 -3.92 35.14
CA ALA A 114 30.47 -4.32 36.44
C ALA A 114 31.33 -5.42 37.08
N ASP A 115 31.79 -6.40 36.31
CA ASP A 115 32.69 -7.47 36.77
C ASP A 115 34.04 -6.91 37.22
N GLU A 116 34.63 -5.98 36.47
CA GLU A 116 35.87 -5.30 36.85
C GLU A 116 35.69 -4.47 38.13
N HIS A 117 34.58 -3.73 38.23
CA HIS A 117 34.27 -2.96 39.44
C HIS A 117 34.06 -3.88 40.65
N MET A 118 33.40 -5.03 40.47
CA MET A 118 33.20 -6.02 41.53
C MET A 118 34.54 -6.62 41.99
N TYR A 119 35.43 -6.92 41.05
CA TYR A 119 36.78 -7.40 41.35
C TYR A 119 37.59 -6.38 42.16
N ASN A 120 37.60 -5.11 41.72
CA ASN A 120 38.29 -4.04 42.42
C ASN A 120 37.73 -3.80 43.83
N LEU A 121 36.40 -3.80 43.98
CA LEU A 121 35.74 -3.67 45.28
C LEU A 121 36.12 -4.83 46.21
N LYS A 122 36.19 -6.06 45.69
CA LYS A 122 36.64 -7.22 46.45
C LYS A 122 38.08 -7.03 46.94
N CYS A 123 39.01 -6.65 46.07
CA CYS A 123 40.40 -6.39 46.45
C CYS A 123 40.54 -5.26 47.48
N GLN A 124 39.76 -4.17 47.34
CA GLN A 124 39.74 -3.07 48.31
C GLN A 124 39.22 -3.54 49.67
N THR A 125 38.10 -4.26 49.69
CA THR A 125 37.52 -4.81 50.93
C THR A 125 38.49 -5.76 51.62
N GLU A 126 39.22 -6.59 50.86
CA GLU A 126 40.25 -7.47 51.41
C GLU A 126 41.41 -6.68 52.05
N GLN A 127 41.88 -5.60 51.41
CA GLN A 127 42.91 -4.74 52.00
C GLN A 127 42.42 -4.02 53.25
N GLU A 128 41.22 -3.44 53.20
CA GLU A 128 40.59 -2.77 54.35
C GLU A 128 40.40 -3.73 55.54
N LEU A 129 40.02 -4.98 55.28
CA LEU A 129 39.88 -5.99 56.32
C LEU A 129 41.23 -6.35 56.96
N ILE A 130 42.30 -6.46 56.16
CA ILE A 130 43.66 -6.68 56.67
C ILE A 130 44.11 -5.49 57.52
N ASP A 131 43.90 -4.26 57.05
CA ASP A 131 44.29 -3.03 57.75
C ASP A 131 43.51 -2.87 59.07
N LEU A 132 42.19 -3.12 59.06
CA LEU A 132 41.36 -3.11 60.27
C LEU A 132 41.82 -4.17 61.28
N THR A 133 42.15 -5.37 60.81
CA THR A 133 42.67 -6.45 61.69
C THR A 133 44.02 -6.07 62.30
N CYS A 134 44.90 -5.44 61.51
CA CYS A 134 46.17 -4.91 62.01
C CYS A 134 45.96 -3.83 63.08
N GLU A 135 45.02 -2.91 62.86
CA GLU A 135 44.69 -1.83 63.80
C GLU A 135 44.11 -2.37 65.10
N ILE A 136 43.20 -3.34 65.02
CA ILE A 136 42.65 -4.04 66.19
C ILE A 136 43.78 -4.74 66.95
N ALA A 137 44.63 -5.51 66.26
CA ALA A 137 45.76 -6.21 66.88
C ALA A 137 46.74 -5.26 67.57
N LEU A 138 47.06 -4.12 66.95
CA LEU A 138 47.88 -3.05 67.53
C LEU A 138 47.24 -2.44 68.78
N THR A 139 45.93 -2.17 68.73
CA THR A 139 45.18 -1.62 69.87
C THR A 139 45.23 -2.56 71.08
N TYR A 140 45.00 -3.86 70.86
CA TYR A 140 45.12 -4.86 71.92
C TYR A 140 46.56 -5.04 72.41
N TYR A 141 47.54 -5.05 71.50
CA TYR A 141 48.96 -5.14 71.84
C TYR A 141 49.42 -3.98 72.73
N ASN A 142 49.09 -2.74 72.34
CA ASN A 142 49.40 -1.53 73.10
C ASN A 142 48.71 -1.53 74.48
N LYS A 143 47.48 -2.03 74.56
CA LYS A 143 46.72 -2.12 75.83
C LYS A 143 47.32 -3.12 76.82
N ILE A 144 47.99 -4.18 76.35
CA ILE A 144 48.59 -5.23 77.19
C ILE A 144 50.05 -4.90 77.57
N LEU A 145 50.83 -4.27 76.69
CA LEU A 145 52.28 -4.08 76.86
C LEU A 145 52.73 -2.65 77.21
N GLY A 146 51.84 -1.66 77.19
CA GLY A 146 52.08 -0.33 77.77
C GLY A 146 53.26 0.47 77.19
N SER A 147 53.78 0.12 76.00
CA SER A 147 54.87 0.85 75.35
C SER A 147 54.63 1.06 73.86
N GLU A 148 55.06 2.23 73.38
CA GLU A 148 54.83 2.79 72.04
C GLU A 148 55.93 2.34 71.05
N TYR A 149 56.17 1.04 70.89
CA TYR A 149 57.11 0.54 69.88
C TYR A 149 56.62 -0.78 69.28
N ALA A 150 55.64 -0.66 68.37
CA ALA A 150 55.23 -1.75 67.49
C ALA A 150 55.75 -1.49 66.08
N ASP A 151 56.56 -2.40 65.56
CA ASP A 151 57.07 -2.37 64.18
C ASP A 151 55.91 -2.69 63.22
N LYS A 152 55.19 -1.63 62.82
CA LYS A 152 53.94 -1.66 62.04
C LYS A 152 54.05 -2.50 60.76
N ASN A 153 55.25 -2.61 60.19
CA ASN A 153 55.54 -3.39 59.00
C ASN A 153 55.56 -4.91 59.25
N LYS A 154 56.09 -5.37 60.41
CA LYS A 154 56.11 -6.81 60.75
C LYS A 154 54.72 -7.35 61.09
N LEU A 155 53.90 -6.54 61.76
CA LEU A 155 52.52 -6.91 62.06
C LEU A 155 51.67 -6.99 60.80
N ARG A 156 51.86 -6.07 59.84
CA ARG A 156 51.19 -6.15 58.55
C ARG A 156 51.56 -7.43 57.78
N ASP A 157 52.83 -7.86 57.79
CA ASP A 157 53.27 -9.12 57.16
C ASP A 157 52.63 -10.36 57.82
N ILE A 158 52.60 -10.42 59.16
CA ILE A 158 51.98 -11.55 59.90
C ILE A 158 50.47 -11.62 59.63
N THR A 159 49.77 -10.48 59.65
CA THR A 159 48.32 -10.43 59.44
C THR A 159 47.95 -10.78 57.99
N THR A 160 48.77 -10.36 57.03
CA THR A 160 48.61 -10.74 55.61
C THR A 160 48.83 -12.24 55.40
N ARG A 161 49.78 -12.86 56.12
CA ARG A 161 50.00 -14.32 56.08
C ARG A 161 48.82 -15.09 56.67
N LEU A 162 48.29 -14.67 57.82
CA LEU A 162 47.12 -15.29 58.47
C LEU A 162 45.87 -15.22 57.58
N TYR A 163 45.65 -14.11 56.87
CA TYR A 163 44.53 -13.98 55.95
C TYR A 163 44.66 -14.93 54.74
N ARG A 164 45.88 -15.07 54.19
CA ARG A 164 46.17 -15.92 53.02
C ARG A 164 46.16 -17.42 53.34
N GLU A 165 46.42 -17.81 54.58
CA GLU A 165 46.41 -19.23 55.01
C GLU A 165 44.99 -19.77 55.25
N LYS A 166 44.01 -18.85 55.39
CA LYS A 166 42.60 -19.17 55.72
C LYS A 166 41.64 -19.05 54.51
N THR A 167 42.08 -18.41 53.43
CA THR A 167 41.36 -18.31 52.15
C THR A 167 41.74 -19.47 51.25
#